data_AF-A0A258MVR7-F1
#
_entry.id   AF-A0A258MVR7-F1
#
_cell.length_a   1.000
_cell.length_b   1.000
_cell.length_c   1.000
_cell.angle_alpha   90.00
_cell.angle_beta   90.00
_cell.angle_gamma   90.00
#
_symmetry.space_group_name_H-M   'P 1'
#
loop_
_entity.id
_entity.type
_entity.pdbx_description
1 polymer ?
#
loop_
_entity_poly.entity_id
_entity_poly.type
_entity_poly.pdbx_seq_one_letter_code
_entity_poly.pdbx_strand_id
1 'polypeptide(L)'
;MIFFWTPPHFWALALYRADDYARAGVPMLPVTAGPDETRRQILLYTLFLVPLAISPVALGYAGYGYGAVAAVLGAGMVWLAVKVYRVREGAAAVKASKQLFGFSILYLFLLFASLLVEALVGV
;
A
#
# COMPACT_ATOMS: atom_id res chain seq x y z
N MET A 1 -1.57 10.18 5.59
CA MET A 1 -1.66 8.85 4.93
C MET A 1 -1.05 8.79 3.52
N ILE A 2 -1.34 9.72 2.59
CA ILE A 2 -0.90 9.62 1.18
C ILE A 2 0.61 9.44 1.05
N PHE A 3 1.39 10.27 1.74
CA PHE A 3 2.86 10.17 1.72
C PHE A 3 3.38 8.79 2.13
N PHE A 4 2.74 8.11 3.09
CA PHE A 4 3.13 6.76 3.52
C PHE A 4 2.57 5.66 2.62
N TRP A 5 1.52 5.96 1.83
CA TRP A 5 0.94 5.05 0.85
C TRP A 5 1.71 5.04 -0.48
N THR A 6 2.28 6.17 -0.90
CA THR A 6 2.99 6.28 -2.17
C THR A 6 4.18 5.31 -2.27
N PRO A 7 5.04 5.16 -1.26
CA PRO A 7 6.17 4.23 -1.32
C PRO A 7 5.75 2.76 -1.52
N PRO A 8 4.89 2.14 -0.68
CA PRO A 8 4.50 0.75 -0.88
C PRO A 8 3.75 0.53 -2.20
N HIS A 9 2.93 1.50 -2.63
CA HIS A 9 2.27 1.47 -3.94
C HIS A 9 3.28 1.44 -5.09
N PHE A 10 4.16 2.44 -5.15
CA PHE A 10 5.07 2.62 -6.28
C PHE A 10 6.20 1.59 -6.30
N TRP A 11 6.71 1.21 -5.13
CA TRP A 11 7.74 0.17 -5.03
C TRP A 11 7.24 -1.21 -5.41
N ALA A 12 5.95 -1.50 -5.25
CA ALA A 12 5.37 -2.74 -5.78
C ALA A 12 5.40 -2.77 -7.31
N LEU A 13 5.12 -1.65 -7.99
CA LEU A 13 5.31 -1.52 -9.44
C LEU A 13 6.78 -1.67 -9.82
N ALA A 14 7.66 -1.00 -9.08
CA ALA A 14 9.09 -1.03 -9.30
C ALA A 14 9.69 -2.44 -9.21
N LEU A 15 9.18 -3.28 -8.30
CA LEU A 15 9.69 -4.64 -8.08
C LEU A 15 9.61 -5.54 -9.32
N TYR A 16 8.54 -5.44 -10.11
CA TYR A 16 8.38 -6.28 -11.31
C TYR A 16 8.71 -5.55 -12.62
N ARG A 17 9.00 -4.26 -12.55
CA ARG A 17 9.50 -3.45 -13.68
C ARG A 17 10.96 -3.02 -13.49
N ALA A 18 11.69 -3.64 -12.56
CA ALA A 18 13.05 -3.26 -12.21
C ALA A 18 13.99 -3.24 -13.43
N ASP A 19 13.87 -4.23 -14.32
CA ASP A 19 14.68 -4.32 -15.55
C ASP A 19 14.38 -3.16 -16.54
N ASP A 20 13.12 -2.74 -16.64
CA ASP A 20 12.73 -1.59 -17.47
C ASP A 20 13.35 -0.30 -16.89
N TYR A 21 13.28 -0.13 -15.57
CA TYR A 21 13.86 1.03 -14.89
C TYR A 21 15.39 1.06 -14.96
N ALA A 22 16.05 -0.09 -14.82
CA ALA A 22 17.49 -0.22 -14.95
C ALA A 22 17.96 0.13 -16.38
N ARG A 23 17.27 -0.38 -17.41
CA ARG A 23 17.54 -0.05 -18.82
C ARG A 23 17.33 1.43 -19.14
N ALA A 24 16.36 2.06 -18.49
CA ALA A 24 16.07 3.49 -18.64
C ALA A 24 16.98 4.39 -17.77
N GLY A 25 17.86 3.83 -16.94
CA GLY A 25 18.73 4.59 -16.04
C GLY A 25 17.99 5.30 -14.90
N VAL A 26 16.78 4.85 -14.55
CA VAL A 26 15.96 5.47 -13.50
C VAL A 26 16.32 4.86 -12.13
N PRO A 27 16.82 5.66 -11.17
CA PRO A 27 17.29 5.17 -9.87
C PRO A 27 16.12 4.86 -8.93
N MET A 28 15.44 3.74 -9.17
CA MET A 28 14.36 3.22 -8.33
C MET A 28 14.93 2.39 -7.18
N LEU A 29 14.25 2.32 -6.04
CA LEU A 29 14.68 1.53 -4.87
C LEU A 29 15.12 0.09 -5.20
N PRO A 30 14.41 -0.70 -6.04
CA PRO A 30 14.87 -2.04 -6.41
C PRO A 30 16.15 -2.06 -7.27
N VAL A 31 16.44 -0.97 -7.97
CA VAL A 31 17.65 -0.80 -8.80
C VAL A 31 18.84 -0.35 -7.95
N THR A 32 18.61 0.52 -6.96
CA THR A 32 19.69 1.10 -6.13
C THR A 32 20.00 0.30 -4.88
N ALA A 33 18.98 -0.18 -4.17
CA ALA A 33 19.10 -0.93 -2.90
C ALA A 33 18.74 -2.42 -3.03
N GLY A 34 18.30 -2.84 -4.22
CA GLY A 34 17.94 -4.22 -4.50
C GLY A 34 16.48 -4.56 -4.17
N PRO A 35 15.98 -5.69 -4.70
CA PRO A 35 14.58 -6.07 -4.59
C PRO A 35 14.22 -6.52 -3.16
N ASP A 36 15.15 -7.05 -2.38
CA ASP A 36 14.90 -7.50 -1.01
C ASP A 36 14.68 -6.34 -0.02
N GLU A 37 15.50 -5.30 -0.10
CA GLU A 37 15.29 -4.10 0.71
C GLU A 37 13.98 -3.41 0.28
N THR A 38 13.67 -3.40 -1.02
CA THR A 38 12.40 -2.86 -1.53
C THR A 38 11.20 -3.59 -0.91
N ARG A 39 11.22 -4.93 -0.85
CA ARG A 39 10.16 -5.74 -0.21
C ARG A 39 10.04 -5.43 1.28
N ARG A 40 11.16 -5.29 1.98
CA ARG A 40 11.20 -4.95 3.40
C ARG A 40 10.60 -3.57 3.66
N GLN A 41 10.96 -2.58 2.84
CA GLN A 41 10.44 -1.22 2.93
C GLN A 41 8.93 -1.17 2.64
N ILE A 42 8.43 -1.91 1.63
CA ILE A 42 6.98 -2.04 1.38
C ILE A 42 6.25 -2.54 2.63
N LEU A 43 6.77 -3.56 3.30
CA LEU A 43 6.16 -4.11 4.51
C LEU A 43 6.18 -3.10 5.66
N LEU A 44 7.33 -2.49 5.95
CA LEU A 44 7.47 -1.50 7.02
C LEU A 44 6.55 -0.30 6.82
N TYR A 45 6.56 0.31 5.63
CA TYR A 45 5.69 1.44 5.33
C TYR A 45 4.22 1.08 5.41
N THR A 46 3.84 -0.14 5.00
CA THR A 46 2.46 -0.61 5.10
C THR A 46 2.03 -0.79 6.56
N LEU A 47 2.91 -1.29 7.44
CA LEU A 47 2.66 -1.40 8.88
C LEU A 47 2.46 -0.04 9.55
N PHE A 48 3.15 1.02 9.09
CA PHE A 48 2.91 2.39 9.55
C PHE A 48 1.68 3.03 8.90
N LEU A 49 1.35 2.67 7.66
CA LEU A 49 0.23 3.21 6.93
C LEU A 49 -1.12 2.88 7.59
N VAL A 50 -1.30 1.64 8.08
CA VAL A 50 -2.56 1.20 8.69
C VAL A 50 -2.96 2.03 9.92
N PRO A 51 -2.12 2.17 10.97
CA PRO A 51 -2.48 3.01 12.12
C PRO A 51 -2.66 4.48 11.72
N LEU A 52 -1.90 4.98 10.74
CA LEU A 52 -2.06 6.34 10.22
C LEU A 52 -3.36 6.54 9.42
N ALA A 53 -3.91 5.47 8.83
CA ALA A 53 -5.21 5.50 8.18
C ALA A 53 -6.36 5.39 9.20
N ILE A 54 -6.14 4.75 10.35
CA ILE A 54 -7.14 4.63 11.41
C ILE A 54 -7.14 5.87 12.34
N SER A 55 -6.01 6.60 12.43
CA SER A 55 -5.87 7.75 13.34
C SER A 55 -6.94 8.83 13.23
N PRO A 56 -7.57 9.14 12.07
CA PRO A 56 -8.68 10.09 12.00
C PRO A 56 -9.85 9.72 12.93
N VAL A 57 -10.12 8.42 13.13
CA VAL A 57 -11.17 7.94 14.05
C VAL A 57 -10.78 8.22 15.50
N ALA A 58 -9.53 7.92 15.87
CA ALA A 58 -9.02 8.15 17.22
C ALA A 58 -8.97 9.64 17.58
N LEU A 59 -8.83 10.51 16.59
CA LEU A 59 -8.82 11.97 16.74
C LEU A 59 -10.22 12.60 16.68
N GLY A 60 -11.28 11.82 16.40
CA GLY A 60 -12.65 12.31 16.28
C GLY A 60 -12.96 13.05 14.97
N TYR A 61 -12.09 12.92 13.95
CA TYR A 61 -12.31 13.51 12.63
C TYR A 61 -13.09 12.61 11.67
N ALA A 62 -13.27 11.32 11.99
CA ALA A 62 -14.00 10.35 11.19
C ALA A 62 -14.81 9.40 12.07
N GLY A 63 -15.90 8.86 11.52
CA GLY A 63 -16.80 7.97 12.23
C GLY A 63 -16.27 6.54 12.39
N TYR A 64 -17.01 5.75 13.18
CA TYR A 64 -16.73 4.32 13.34
C TYR A 64 -16.93 3.53 12.04
N GLY A 65 -17.75 4.03 11.11
CA GLY A 65 -17.96 3.44 9.78
C GLY A 65 -16.69 3.48 8.95
N TYR A 66 -16.06 4.65 8.84
CA TYR A 66 -14.74 4.82 8.26
C TYR A 66 -13.71 3.95 8.97
N GLY A 67 -13.73 3.89 10.30
CA GLY A 67 -12.83 3.04 11.08
C GLY A 67 -12.89 1.55 10.72
N ALA A 68 -14.10 1.00 10.57
CA ALA A 68 -14.29 -0.38 10.14
C ALA A 68 -13.74 -0.61 8.72
N VAL A 69 -14.04 0.30 7.79
CA VAL A 69 -13.52 0.24 6.42
C VAL A 69 -11.99 0.32 6.41
N ALA A 70 -11.40 1.25 7.15
CA ALA A 70 -9.96 1.43 7.26
C ALA A 70 -9.26 0.21 7.87
N ALA A 71 -9.86 -0.42 8.89
CA ALA A 71 -9.34 -1.64 9.49
C ALA A 71 -9.34 -2.83 8.51
N VAL A 72 -10.46 -3.06 7.80
CA VAL A 72 -10.59 -4.16 6.83
C VAL A 72 -9.64 -3.97 5.66
N LEU A 73 -9.61 -2.77 5.08
CA LEU A 73 -8.72 -2.44 3.98
C LEU A 73 -7.25 -2.49 4.41
N GLY A 74 -6.95 -2.01 5.63
CA GLY A 74 -5.62 -2.04 6.21
C GLY A 74 -5.10 -3.46 6.42
N ALA A 75 -5.93 -4.36 6.95
CA ALA A 75 -5.60 -5.78 7.09
C ALA A 75 -5.31 -6.44 5.73
N GLY A 76 -6.12 -6.13 4.70
CA GLY A 76 -5.87 -6.59 3.34
C GLY A 76 -4.54 -6.08 2.75
N MET A 77 -4.22 -4.81 3.00
CA MET A 77 -2.97 -4.18 2.54
C MET A 77 -1.75 -4.84 3.22
N VAL A 78 -1.80 -5.08 4.54
CA VAL A 78 -0.76 -5.79 5.28
C VAL A 78 -0.59 -7.22 4.78
N TRP A 79 -1.70 -7.94 4.56
CA TRP A 79 -1.65 -9.30 4.04
C TRP A 79 -0.95 -9.39 2.68
N LEU A 80 -1.26 -8.45 1.76
CA LEU A 80 -0.57 -8.37 0.47
C LEU A 80 0.90 -7.98 0.63
N ALA A 81 1.24 -7.06 1.54
CA ALA A 81 2.62 -6.67 1.79
C ALA A 81 3.45 -7.85 2.35
N VAL A 82 2.88 -8.63 3.26
CA VAL A 82 3.49 -9.88 3.76
C VAL A 82 3.65 -10.89 2.64
N LYS A 83 2.68 -11.00 1.73
CA LYS A 83 2.78 -11.87 0.55
C LYS A 83 3.92 -11.46 -0.37
N VAL A 84 4.09 -10.16 -0.65
CA VAL A 84 5.22 -9.61 -1.42
C VAL A 84 6.55 -9.86 -0.73
N TYR A 85 6.59 -9.80 0.60
CA TYR A 85 7.79 -10.08 1.39
C TYR A 85 8.19 -11.57 1.38
N ARG A 86 7.21 -12.47 1.42
CA ARG A 86 7.42 -13.93 1.48
C ARG A 86 7.63 -14.57 0.10
N VAL A 87 6.87 -14.15 -0.91
CA VAL A 87 6.93 -14.74 -2.25
C VAL A 87 7.93 -13.97 -3.10
N ARG A 88 9.12 -14.53 -3.28
CA ARG A 88 10.27 -13.83 -3.88
C ARG A 88 10.59 -14.23 -5.31
N GLU A 89 10.15 -15.40 -5.75
CA GLU A 89 10.60 -15.99 -7.03
C GLU A 89 9.46 -16.24 -8.03
N GLY A 90 9.84 -16.19 -9.31
CA GLY A 90 9.02 -16.58 -10.45
C GLY A 90 7.76 -15.73 -10.67
N ALA A 91 6.82 -16.28 -11.43
CA ALA A 91 5.55 -15.63 -11.76
C ALA A 91 4.70 -15.31 -10.52
N ALA A 92 4.88 -16.05 -9.43
CA ALA A 92 4.17 -15.84 -8.17
C ALA A 92 4.57 -14.51 -7.50
N ALA A 93 5.86 -14.15 -7.53
CA ALA A 93 6.35 -12.88 -6.99
C ALA A 93 5.81 -11.69 -7.79
N VAL A 94 5.85 -11.78 -9.12
CA VAL A 94 5.28 -10.75 -10.02
C VAL A 94 3.78 -10.59 -9.76
N LYS A 95 3.05 -11.69 -9.59
CA LYS A 95 1.62 -11.66 -9.27
C LYS A 95 1.37 -10.98 -7.92
N ALA A 96 2.15 -11.28 -6.89
CA ALA A 96 2.00 -10.65 -5.58
C ALA A 96 2.20 -9.13 -5.65
N SER A 97 3.23 -8.66 -6.35
CA SER A 97 3.49 -7.22 -6.52
C SER A 97 2.39 -6.51 -7.31
N LYS A 98 1.88 -7.13 -8.39
CA LYS A 98 0.73 -6.59 -9.15
C LYS A 98 -0.55 -6.54 -8.31
N GLN A 99 -0.80 -7.56 -7.49
CA GLN A 99 -1.94 -7.58 -6.58
C GLN A 99 -1.85 -6.45 -5.55
N LEU A 100 -0.69 -6.24 -4.93
CA LEU A 100 -0.48 -5.14 -4.00
C LEU A 100 -0.69 -3.78 -4.69
N PHE A 101 -0.10 -3.59 -5.85
CA PHE A 101 -0.27 -2.36 -6.63
C PHE A 101 -1.74 -2.08 -6.96
N GLY A 102 -2.47 -3.05 -7.53
CA GLY A 102 -3.88 -2.87 -7.88
C GLY A 102 -4.77 -2.66 -6.64
N PHE A 103 -4.57 -3.46 -5.59
CA PHE A 103 -5.32 -3.32 -4.36
C PHE A 103 -5.07 -1.98 -3.67
N SER A 104 -3.85 -1.45 -3.73
CA SER A 104 -3.51 -0.17 -3.09
C SER A 104 -4.26 1.02 -3.70
N ILE A 105 -4.61 0.97 -5.00
CA ILE A 105 -5.46 1.99 -5.64
C ILE A 105 -6.88 1.88 -5.11
N LEU A 106 -7.43 0.66 -5.07
CA LEU A 106 -8.75 0.38 -4.52
C LEU A 106 -8.84 0.77 -3.04
N TYR A 107 -7.79 0.48 -2.26
CA TYR A 107 -7.63 0.87 -0.86
C TYR A 107 -7.80 2.38 -0.69
N LEU A 108 -7.07 3.18 -1.49
CA LEU A 108 -7.11 4.63 -1.39
C LEU A 108 -8.47 5.18 -1.83
N PHE A 109 -9.00 4.65 -2.93
CA PHE A 109 -10.31 5.01 -3.45
C PHE A 109 -11.42 4.77 -2.41
N LEU A 110 -11.45 3.58 -1.81
CA LEU A 110 -12.49 3.22 -0.84
C LEU A 110 -12.38 4.01 0.46
N LEU A 111 -11.16 4.32 0.93
CA LEU A 111 -10.97 5.19 2.10
C LEU A 111 -11.49 6.61 1.87
N PHE A 112 -11.22 7.20 0.70
CA PHE A 112 -11.75 8.53 0.40
C PHE A 112 -13.25 8.51 0.10
N ALA A 113 -13.74 7.45 -0.55
CA ALA A 113 -15.17 7.26 -0.76
C ALA A 113 -15.92 7.12 0.57
N SER A 114 -15.39 6.39 1.56
CA SER A 114 -16.02 6.28 2.87
C SER A 114 -16.04 7.62 3.62
N LEU A 115 -14.95 8.40 3.59
CA LEU A 115 -14.95 9.76 4.14
C LEU A 115 -15.96 10.68 3.44
N LEU A 116 -16.08 10.60 2.12
CA LEU A 116 -17.07 11.37 1.36
C LEU A 116 -18.49 10.99 1.76
N VAL A 117 -18.77 9.69 1.90
CA VAL A 117 -20.09 9.21 2.34
C VAL A 117 -20.40 9.69 3.76
N GLU A 118 -19.47 9.58 4.70
CA GLU A 118 -19.67 10.11 6.06
C GLU A 118 -19.94 11.62 6.05
N ALA A 119 -19.15 12.39 5.30
CA ALA A 119 -19.34 13.83 5.15
C ALA A 119 -20.70 14.21 4.54
N LEU A 120 -21.22 13.41 3.59
CA LEU A 120 -22.54 13.62 2.97
C LEU A 120 -23.69 13.22 3.90
N VAL A 121 -23.51 12.21 4.74
CA VAL A 121 -24.51 11.74 5.70
C VAL A 121 -24.52 12.62 6.97
N GLY A 122 -23.47 13.41 7.20
CA GLY A 122 -23.37 14.35 8.32
C GLY A 122 -23.04 13.66 9.64
N VAL A 123 -22.32 12.54 9.58
CA VAL A 123 -21.89 11.72 10.72
C VAL A 123 -20.37 11.75 10.83
#